data_AF-A0A093XST7-F1
#
_entry.id   AF-A0A093XST7-F1
#
_cell.length_a   1.000
_cell.length_b   1.000
_cell.length_c   1.000
_cell.angle_alpha   90.00
_cell.angle_beta   90.00
_cell.angle_gamma   90.00
#
_symmetry.space_group_name_H-M   'P 1'
#
loop_
_entity.id
_entity.type
_entity.pdbx_description
1 polymer ?
#
loop_
_entity_poly.entity_id
_entity_poly.type
_entity_poly.pdbx_seq_one_letter_code
_entity_poly.pdbx_strand_id
1 'polypeptide(L)' 'MAKPTVCVFCGASPGKSPAHLAAARALATYFHENGISLVYGGGTTGLMGELARTLVSLSGPSAVEGIIPAPLMAQEQRA' A
#
# COMPACT_ATOMS: atom_id res chain seq x y z
N MET A 1 16.12 17.22 2.36
CA MET A 1 14.92 17.56 1.58
C MET A 1 13.74 16.78 2.13
N ALA A 2 12.54 17.35 2.15
CA ALA A 2 11.36 16.67 2.68
C ALA A 2 10.92 15.54 1.74
N LYS A 3 10.63 14.37 2.32
CA LYS A 3 10.14 13.19 1.59
C LYS A 3 8.67 13.42 1.22
N PRO A 4 8.27 13.43 -0.06
CA PRO A 4 6.87 13.60 -0.44
C PRO A 4 6.03 12.39 0.00
N THR A 5 4.80 12.63 0.42
CA THR A 5 3.86 11.60 0.88
C THR A 5 2.60 11.62 0.03
N VAL A 6 2.20 10.46 -0.49
CA VAL A 6 1.03 10.31 -1.36
C VAL A 6 0.01 9.40 -0.70
N CYS A 7 -1.23 9.87 -0.61
CA CYS A 7 -2.36 9.05 -0.18
C CYS A 7 -2.93 8.28 -1.38
N VAL A 8 -3.03 6.96 -1.30
CA VAL A 8 -3.53 6.11 -2.38
C VAL A 8 -4.82 5.42 -1.97
N PHE A 9 -5.88 5.66 -2.74
CA PHE A 9 -7.15 4.93 -2.64
C PHE A 9 -7.15 3.77 -3.64
N CYS A 10 -7.19 2.54 -3.12
CA CYS A 10 -7.29 1.34 -3.94
C CYS A 10 -8.14 0.28 -3.23
N GLY A 11 -8.57 -0.74 -3.98
CA GLY A 11 -9.48 -1.75 -3.46
C GLY A 11 -8.82 -2.75 -2.50
N ALA A 12 -9.58 -3.21 -1.51
CA ALA A 12 -9.23 -4.35 -0.66
C ALA A 12 -9.24 -5.69 -1.42
N SER A 13 -9.79 -5.71 -2.64
CA SER A 13 -9.77 -6.87 -3.53
C SER A 13 -8.70 -6.72 -4.61
N PRO A 14 -8.10 -7.82 -5.10
CA PRO A 14 -7.05 -7.79 -6.14
C PRO A 14 -7.55 -7.32 -7.53
N GLY A 15 -8.86 -7.15 -7.70
CA GLY A 15 -9.50 -6.85 -8.98
C GLY A 15 -9.74 -8.11 -9.82
N LYS A 16 -10.41 -7.93 -10.98
CA LYS A 16 -10.77 -9.03 -11.88
C LYS A 16 -9.65 -9.40 -12.87
N SER A 17 -8.68 -8.51 -13.05
CA SER A 17 -7.56 -8.65 -13.97
C SER A 17 -6.23 -8.63 -13.23
N PRO A 18 -5.27 -9.50 -13.58
CA PRO A 18 -3.92 -9.47 -12.98
C PRO A 18 -3.18 -8.15 -13.24
N ALA A 19 -3.63 -7.36 -14.22
CA ALA A 19 -3.08 -6.04 -14.51
C ALA A 19 -3.18 -5.07 -13.32
N HIS A 20 -4.20 -5.20 -12.45
CA HIS A 20 -4.33 -4.31 -11.30
C HIS A 20 -3.25 -4.55 -10.25
N LEU A 21 -2.94 -5.81 -9.94
CA LEU A 21 -1.84 -6.16 -9.04
C LEU A 21 -0.49 -5.76 -9.64
N ALA A 22 -0.31 -5.93 -10.95
CA ALA A 22 0.90 -5.47 -11.62
C ALA A 22 1.06 -3.95 -11.53
N ALA A 23 -0.02 -3.19 -11.71
CA ALA A 23 -0.01 -1.74 -11.55
C ALA A 23 0.29 -1.31 -10.11
N ALA A 24 -0.25 -2.01 -9.10
CA ALA A 24 0.06 -1.75 -7.69
C ALA A 24 1.56 -1.96 -7.39
N ARG A 25 2.16 -3.04 -7.91
CA ARG A 25 3.61 -3.27 -7.80
C ARG A 25 4.43 -2.19 -8.51
N ALA A 26 4.07 -1.85 -9.74
CA ALA A 26 4.76 -0.81 -10.50
C ALA A 26 4.71 0.55 -9.79
N LEU A 27 3.57 0.89 -9.18
CA LEU A 27 3.42 2.11 -8.38
C LEU A 27 4.32 2.11 -7.14
N ALA A 28 4.42 0.97 -6.42
CA ALA A 28 5.34 0.84 -5.29
C ALA A 28 6.81 1.01 -5.71
N THR A 29 7.22 0.42 -6.84
CA THR A 29 8.56 0.60 -7.40
C THR A 29 8.82 2.08 -7.72
N TYR A 30 7.87 2.75 -8.37
CA TYR A 30 7.99 4.18 -8.65
C TYR A 30 8.13 5.01 -7.36
N PHE A 31 7.41 4.65 -6.29
CA PHE A 31 7.53 5.34 -5.00
C PHE A 31 8.91 5.14 -4.38
N HIS A 32 9.47 3.93 -4.45
CA HIS A 32 10.82 3.65 -3.99
C HIS A 32 11.86 4.50 -4.74
N GLU A 33 11.83 4.46 -6.08
CA GLU A 33 12.80 5.16 -6.93
C GLU A 33 12.79 6.67 -6.73
N ASN A 34 11.62 7.25 -6.46
CA ASN A 34 11.44 8.69 -6.26
C ASN A 34 11.48 9.12 -4.78
N GLY A 35 11.75 8.18 -3.87
CA GLY A 35 11.75 8.47 -2.43
C GLY A 35 10.42 9.00 -1.92
N ILE A 36 9.30 8.43 -2.37
CA ILE A 36 7.93 8.80 -1.94
C ILE A 36 7.50 7.88 -0.78
N SER A 37 6.78 8.44 0.19
CA SER A 37 6.08 7.67 1.23
C SER A 37 4.61 7.47 0.85
N LEU A 38 4.05 6.34 1.28
CA LEU A 38 2.66 5.96 1.05
C LEU A 38 1.82 6.19 2.31
N VAL A 39 0.66 6.82 2.14
CA VAL A 39 -0.45 6.77 3.10
C VAL A 39 -1.60 6.00 2.46
N TYR A 40 -2.24 5.10 3.20
CA TYR A 40 -3.36 4.30 2.68
C TYR A 40 -4.29 3.81 3.82
N GLY A 41 -5.33 3.06 3.47
CA GLY A 41 -6.36 2.58 4.41
C GLY A 41 -5.95 1.47 5.38
N GLY A 42 -4.69 1.01 5.37
CA GLY A 42 -4.18 0.02 6.32
C GLY A 42 -4.60 -1.44 6.08
N GLY A 43 -5.25 -1.75 4.95
CA GLY A 43 -5.67 -3.12 4.62
C GLY A 43 -4.53 -4.03 4.16
N THR A 44 -4.53 -5.29 4.58
CA THR A 44 -3.46 -6.27 4.27
C THR A 44 -3.71 -7.06 2.99
N THR A 45 -4.88 -6.87 2.36
CA THR A 45 -5.37 -7.68 1.25
C THR A 45 -5.51 -6.89 -0.06
N GLY A 46 -5.63 -7.64 -1.17
CA GLY A 46 -5.89 -7.08 -2.50
C GLY A 46 -4.81 -6.10 -2.97
N LEU A 47 -5.25 -4.98 -3.57
CA LEU A 47 -4.34 -3.96 -4.11
C LEU A 47 -3.64 -3.17 -3.00
N MET A 48 -4.35 -2.90 -1.91
CA MET A 48 -3.80 -2.21 -0.74
C MET A 48 -2.63 -2.99 -0.14
N GLY A 49 -2.86 -4.28 0.12
CA GLY A 49 -1.82 -5.16 0.65
C GLY A 49 -0.62 -5.31 -0.29
N GLU A 50 -0.88 -5.46 -1.59
CA GLU A 50 0.19 -5.63 -2.59
C GLU A 50 1.07 -4.38 -2.72
N LEU A 51 0.45 -3.20 -2.79
CA LEU A 51 1.15 -1.92 -2.85
C LEU A 51 2.00 -1.70 -1.59
N ALA A 52 1.39 -1.86 -0.41
CA ALA A 52 2.07 -1.66 0.87
C ALA A 52 3.21 -2.66 1.07
N ARG A 53 2.98 -3.95 0.82
CA ARG A 53 4.00 -5.01 0.96
C ARG A 53 5.18 -4.76 0.03
N THR A 54 4.91 -4.43 -1.23
CA THR A 54 5.97 -4.17 -2.21
C THR A 54 6.79 -2.96 -1.79
N LEU A 55 6.17 -1.86 -1.38
CA LEU A 55 6.91 -0.67 -0.96
C LEU A 55 7.71 -0.90 0.33
N VAL A 56 7.16 -1.62 1.31
CA VAL A 56 7.89 -1.99 2.54
C VAL A 56 9.10 -2.87 2.20
N SER A 57 8.97 -3.81 1.26
CA SER A 57 10.09 -4.68 0.86
C SER A 57 11.24 -3.91 0.20
N LEU A 58 10.96 -2.78 -0.46
CA LEU A 58 11.95 -1.97 -1.16
C LEU A 58 12.52 -0.84 -0.29
N SER A 59 11.66 -0.16 0.48
CA SER A 59 11.97 1.11 1.17
C SER A 59 11.93 1.00 2.70
N GLY A 60 11.59 -0.17 3.24
CA GLY A 60 11.44 -0.42 4.67
C GLY A 60 10.07 -0.02 5.23
N PRO A 61 9.79 -0.39 6.50
CA PRO A 61 8.48 -0.18 7.12
C PRO A 61 8.12 1.29 7.33
N SER A 62 9.11 2.18 7.44
CA SER A 62 8.88 3.64 7.59
C SER A 62 8.41 4.32 6.30
N ALA A 63 8.35 3.61 5.17
CA ALA A 63 7.86 4.14 3.91
C ALA A 63 6.33 4.11 3.78
N VAL A 64 5.62 3.45 4.69
CA VAL A 64 4.17 3.24 4.61
C VAL A 64 3.50 3.60 5.94
N GLU A 65 2.43 4.39 5.85
CA GLU A 65 1.54 4.73 6.97
C GLU A 65 0.12 4.26 6.66
N GLY A 66 -0.40 3.34 7.48
CA GLY A 66 -1.75 2.79 7.33
C GLY A 66 -2.73 3.41 8.33
N ILE A 67 -3.78 4.05 7.84
CA ILE A 67 -4.83 4.63 8.69
C ILE A 67 -6.06 3.71 8.63
N ILE A 68 -6.28 2.95 9.70
CA ILE A 68 -7.39 2.01 9.80
C ILE A 68 -8.34 2.41 10.95
N PRO A 69 -9.67 2.47 10.71
CA PRO A 69 -10.64 2.65 11.78
C PRO A 69 -10.58 1.51 12.80
N ALA A 70 -10.69 1.82 14.09
CA ALA A 70 -10.66 0.83 15.17
C ALA A 70 -11.63 -0.37 14.98
N PRO A 71 -12.86 -0.20 14.45
CA PRO A 71 -13.75 -1.34 14.20
C PRO A 71 -13.23 -2.33 13.14
N LEU A 72 -12.39 -1.89 12.20
CA LEU A 72 -11.88 -2.71 11.10
C LEU A 72 -10.55 -3.41 11.42
N MET A 73 -9.85 -2.97 12.48
CA MET A 73 -8.57 -3.57 12.89
C MET A 73 -8.66 -5.08 13.06
N ALA A 74 -9.67 -5.57 13.80
CA ALA A 74 -9.81 -7.00 14.09
C ALA A 74 -10.06 -7.85 12.83
N GLN A 75 -10.61 -7.25 11.77
CA GLN A 75 -10.96 -7.96 10.54
C GLN A 75 -9.75 -8.02 9.59
N GLU A 76 -9.05 -6.91 9.41
CA GLU A 76 -7.88 -6.83 8.52
C GLU A 76 -6.66 -7.56 9.10
N GLN A 77 -6.51 -7.62 10.42
CA GLN A 77 -5.38 -8.28 11.07
C GLN A 77 -5.47 -9.83 11.07
N ARG A 78 -6.62 -10.37 10.66
CA ARG A 78 -6.87 -11.81 10.51
C ARG A 78 -6.70 -12.31 9.06
N ALA A 79 -6.52 -11.40 8.11
CA ALA A 79 -6.43 -11.67 6.68
C ALA A 79 -4.98 -11.66 6.19
#